data_AF-A0A0F9H4W2-F1
#
_entry.id   AF-A0A0F9H4W2-F1
#
_cell.length_a   1.000
_cell.length_b   1.000
_cell.length_c   1.000
_cell.angle_alpha   90.00
_cell.angle_beta   90.00
_cell.angle_gamma   90.00
#
_symmetry.space_group_name_H-M   'P 1'
#
loop_
_entity.id
_entity.type
_entity.pdbx_description
1 polymer ?
#
loop_
_entity_poly.entity_id
_entity_poly.type
_entity_poly.pdbx_seq_one_letter_code
_entity_poly.pdbx_strand_id
1 'polypeptide(L)'
;MGSVGSSNHLEFEKLPLEKGKKLHKYGVMNHSLYQSIGIIHWRGGWRQYVFQAFPKIDMSRGCHKQIDEFIDKLMKEWKESQNKKRTLNNRKR
;
A
#
# COMPACT_ATOMS: atom_id res chain seq x y z
N MET A 1 19.39 19.95 19.24
CA MET A 1 18.18 19.26 19.73
C MET A 1 17.05 19.56 18.77
N GLY A 2 16.54 18.56 18.06
CA GLY A 2 15.39 18.70 17.18
C GLY A 2 14.82 17.32 16.92
N SER A 3 13.80 16.93 17.69
CA SER A 3 13.09 15.67 17.52
C SER A 3 12.50 15.60 16.11
N VAL A 4 12.98 14.66 15.31
CA VAL A 4 12.38 14.29 14.02
C VAL A 4 11.13 13.48 14.33
N GLY A 5 10.08 14.17 14.75
CA GLY A 5 8.76 13.56 14.89
C GLY A 5 8.32 13.10 13.51
N SER A 6 8.15 11.80 13.33
CA SER A 6 7.49 11.21 12.17
C SER A 6 6.02 11.63 12.18
N SER A 7 5.76 12.84 11.69
CA SER A 7 4.40 13.32 11.44
C SER A 7 3.84 12.46 10.30
N ASN A 8 2.94 11.53 10.64
CA ASN A 8 2.20 10.75 9.65
C ASN A 8 1.23 11.71 8.95
N HIS A 9 1.61 12.16 7.76
CA HIS A 9 0.81 13.08 6.96
C HIS A 9 -0.20 12.34 6.09
N LEU A 10 0.02 11.05 5.89
CA LEU A 10 -0.78 10.20 5.02
C LEU A 10 -1.58 9.16 5.81
N GLU A 11 -2.82 8.97 5.38
CA GLU A 11 -3.69 7.89 5.79
C GLU A 11 -3.93 6.93 4.63
N PHE A 12 -3.95 5.64 4.94
CA PHE A 12 -4.10 4.55 3.97
C PHE A 12 -5.40 3.80 4.25
N GLU A 13 -6.44 4.11 3.48
CA GLU A 13 -7.76 3.52 3.65
C GLU A 13 -7.91 2.27 2.78
N LYS A 14 -8.34 1.16 3.37
CA LYS A 14 -8.59 -0.08 2.62
C LYS A 14 -9.91 0.03 1.85
N LEU A 15 -9.84 0.06 0.53
CA LEU A 15 -11.02 0.18 -0.33
C LEU A 15 -11.77 -1.16 -0.46
N PRO A 16 -13.09 -1.11 -0.75
CA PRO A 16 -13.88 -2.29 -1.04
C PRO A 16 -13.24 -3.17 -2.12
N LEU A 17 -13.35 -4.49 -1.95
CA LEU A 17 -12.78 -5.43 -2.91
C LEU A 17 -13.55 -5.36 -4.23
N GLU A 18 -12.87 -4.99 -5.31
CA GLU A 18 -13.48 -4.97 -6.63
C GLU A 18 -13.87 -6.38 -7.09
N LYS A 19 -15.02 -6.48 -7.77
CA LYS A 19 -15.55 -7.76 -8.28
C LYS A 19 -14.50 -8.45 -9.16
N GLY A 20 -14.17 -9.69 -8.82
CA GLY A 20 -13.19 -10.50 -9.55
C GLY A 20 -11.72 -10.24 -9.19
N LYS A 21 -11.42 -9.32 -8.26
CA LYS A 21 -10.06 -9.12 -7.73
C LYS A 21 -9.91 -9.84 -6.40
N LYS A 22 -8.71 -10.39 -6.16
CA LYS A 22 -8.35 -11.08 -4.90
C LYS A 22 -7.58 -10.18 -3.92
N LEU A 23 -7.07 -9.05 -4.41
CA LEU A 23 -6.24 -8.12 -3.64
C LEU A 23 -6.96 -6.78 -3.56
N HIS A 24 -6.87 -6.15 -2.39
CA HIS A 24 -7.50 -4.86 -2.13
C HIS A 24 -6.71 -3.72 -2.76
N LYS A 25 -7.42 -2.64 -3.07
CA LYS A 25 -6.83 -1.32 -3.31
C LYS A 25 -6.83 -0.54 -2.01
N TYR A 26 -5.95 0.45 -1.92
CA TYR A 26 -5.86 1.33 -0.78
C TYR A 26 -5.87 2.78 -1.26
N GLY A 27 -6.79 3.59 -0.76
CA GLY A 27 -6.79 5.03 -0.98
C GLY A 27 -5.71 5.68 -0.12
N VAL A 28 -5.02 6.67 -0.67
CA VAL A 28 -4.04 7.48 0.07
C VAL A 28 -4.60 8.89 0.23
N MET A 29 -4.76 9.32 1.47
CA MET A 29 -5.33 10.62 1.81
C MET A 29 -4.33 11.43 2.64
N ASN A 30 -4.24 12.73 2.37
CA ASN A 30 -3.56 13.68 3.24
C ASN A 30 -4.49 14.04 4.39
N HIS A 31 -4.14 13.68 5.62
CA HIS A 31 -4.96 13.98 6.80
C HIS A 31 -5.02 15.49 7.10
N SER A 32 -3.93 16.22 6.84
CA SER A 32 -3.87 17.66 7.15
C SER A 32 -4.74 18.51 6.22
N LEU A 33 -4.89 18.08 4.97
CA LEU A 33 -5.64 18.82 3.94
C LEU A 33 -6.96 18.12 3.55
N TYR A 34 -7.26 16.98 4.16
CA TYR A 34 -8.38 16.09 3.79
C TYR A 34 -8.47 15.85 2.27
N GLN A 35 -7.31 15.70 1.63
CA GLN A 35 -7.20 15.62 0.18
C GLN A 35 -6.80 14.21 -0.24
N SER A 36 -7.53 13.63 -1.20
CA SER A 36 -7.11 12.36 -1.80
C SER A 36 -5.91 12.58 -2.74
N ILE A 37 -4.83 11.84 -2.49
CA ILE A 37 -3.55 11.98 -3.20
C ILE A 37 -3.43 10.92 -4.29
N GLY A 38 -4.00 9.73 -4.07
CA GLY A 38 -3.92 8.66 -5.06
C GLY A 38 -4.36 7.32 -4.50
N ILE A 39 -3.99 6.26 -5.23
CA ILE A 39 -4.41 4.89 -4.95
C ILE A 39 -3.21 3.96 -5.02
N ILE A 40 -3.07 3.10 -4.03
CA ILE A 40 -2.17 1.96 -4.06
C ILE A 40 -2.95 0.73 -4.53
N HIS A 41 -2.45 0.04 -5.54
CA HIS A 41 -3.10 -1.15 -6.08
C HIS A 41 -2.09 -2.19 -6.54
N TRP A 42 -2.54 -3.45 -6.62
CA TRP A 42 -1.71 -4.52 -7.15
C TRP A 42 -1.58 -4.42 -8.68
N ARG A 43 -0.35 -4.47 -9.19
CA ARG A 43 -0.06 -4.59 -10.62
C ARG A 43 0.39 -6.01 -10.93
N GLY A 44 -0.53 -6.81 -11.46
CA GLY A 44 -0.35 -8.24 -11.70
C GLY A 44 0.90 -8.60 -12.52
N GLY A 45 1.17 -7.87 -13.60
CA GLY A 45 2.33 -8.12 -14.47
C GLY A 45 3.68 -7.90 -13.78
N TRP A 46 3.72 -7.02 -12.77
CA TRP A 46 4.94 -6.74 -12.00
C TRP A 46 4.99 -7.50 -10.68
N ARG A 47 3.87 -8.13 -10.31
CA ARG A 47 3.69 -8.85 -9.05
C ARG A 47 4.05 -7.97 -7.84
N GLN A 48 3.65 -6.70 -7.88
CA GLN A 48 3.90 -5.74 -6.81
C GLN A 48 2.73 -4.78 -6.62
N TYR A 49 2.61 -4.25 -5.39
CA TYR A 49 1.79 -3.06 -5.14
C TYR A 49 2.49 -1.83 -5.70
N VAL A 50 1.73 -0.96 -6.35
CA VAL A 50 2.22 0.30 -6.90
C VAL A 50 1.33 1.43 -6.44
N PHE A 51 1.92 2.61 -6.28
CA PHE A 51 1.17 3.84 -6.03
C PHE A 51 0.93 4.57 -7.34
N GLN A 52 -0.33 4.98 -7.56
CA GLN A 52 -0.75 5.85 -8.64
C GLN A 52 -1.23 7.18 -8.05
N ALA A 53 -0.44 8.23 -8.25
CA ALA A 53 -0.82 9.59 -7.86
C ALA A 53 -1.95 10.12 -8.74
N PHE A 54 -2.81 10.96 -8.16
CA PHE A 54 -3.76 11.76 -8.91
C PHE A 54 -3.06 12.95 -9.59
N PRO A 55 -3.65 13.48 -10.70
CA PRO A 55 -3.07 14.61 -11.40
C PRO A 55 -2.92 15.83 -10.48
N LYS A 56 -1.83 16.59 -10.67
CA LYS A 56 -1.54 17.84 -9.95
C LYS A 56 -1.40 17.70 -8.43
N ILE A 57 -0.99 16.52 -7.96
CA ILE A 57 -0.62 16.30 -6.57
C ILE A 57 0.89 16.36 -6.44
N ASP A 58 1.37 17.35 -5.69
CA ASP A 58 2.78 17.44 -5.30
C ASP A 58 2.98 16.70 -3.97
N MET A 59 4.04 15.90 -3.90
CA MET A 59 4.39 15.14 -2.71
C MET A 59 5.79 15.50 -2.24
N SER A 60 5.94 15.70 -0.94
CA SER A 60 7.25 15.84 -0.34
C SER A 60 7.97 14.48 -0.29
N ARG A 61 9.29 14.52 -0.13
CA ARG A 61 10.11 13.30 0.07
C ARG A 61 9.60 12.45 1.25
N GLY A 62 9.08 13.08 2.31
CA GLY A 62 8.50 12.38 3.46
C GLY A 62 7.25 11.57 3.09
N CYS A 63 6.37 12.14 2.26
CA CYS A 63 5.17 11.46 1.77
C CYS A 63 5.53 10.24 0.91
N HIS A 64 6.51 10.38 0.01
CA HIS A 64 7.02 9.26 -0.78
C HIS A 64 7.53 8.12 0.13
N LYS A 65 8.32 8.44 1.15
CA LYS A 65 8.84 7.44 2.08
C LYS A 65 7.72 6.70 2.83
N GLN A 66 6.68 7.41 3.27
CA GLN A 66 5.53 6.79 3.94
C GLN A 66 4.77 5.84 3.02
N ILE A 67 4.61 6.21 1.73
CA ILE A 67 3.99 5.35 0.72
C ILE A 67 4.84 4.10 0.48
N ASP A 68 6.16 4.25 0.34
CA ASP A 68 7.08 3.14 0.12
C ASP A 68 7.06 2.15 1.30
N GLU A 69 7.15 2.66 2.54
CA GLU A 69 7.05 1.85 3.76
C GLU A 69 5.73 1.07 3.84
N PHE A 70 4.62 1.69 3.44
CA PHE A 70 3.33 1.02 3.39
C PHE A 70 3.27 -0.06 2.30
N ILE A 71 3.81 0.22 1.11
CA ILE A 71 3.92 -0.78 0.02
C ILE A 71 4.76 -1.97 0.46
N ASP A 72 5.91 -1.74 1.12
CA ASP A 72 6.79 -2.79 1.63
C ASP A 72 6.07 -3.69 2.62
N LYS A 73 5.26 -3.12 3.51
CA LYS A 73 4.40 -3.88 4.43
C LYS A 73 3.41 -4.77 3.66
N LEU A 74 2.70 -4.23 2.67
CA LEU A 74 1.76 -5.01 1.84
C LEU A 74 2.47 -6.13 1.06
N MET A 75 3.68 -5.86 0.56
CA MET A 75 4.50 -6.82 -0.15
C MET A 75 4.94 -7.97 0.76
N LYS A 76 5.32 -7.67 2.01
CA LYS A 76 5.66 -8.68 3.02
C LYS A 76 4.46 -9.56 3.35
N GLU A 77 3.31 -8.98 3.64
CA GLU A 77 2.06 -9.71 3.92
C GLU A 77 1.66 -10.62 2.75
N TRP A 78 1.79 -10.12 1.52
CA TRP A 78 1.52 -10.92 0.33
C TRP A 78 2.47 -12.11 0.22
N LYS A 79 3.79 -11.92 0.37
CA LYS A 79 4.79 -13.01 0.33
C LYS A 79 4.50 -14.08 1.39
N GLU A 80 4.19 -13.66 2.61
CA GLU A 80 3.82 -14.57 3.71
C GLU A 80 2.56 -15.37 3.37
N SER A 81 1.54 -14.74 2.77
CA SER A 81 0.33 -15.43 2.33
C SER A 81 0.60 -16.51 1.28
N GLN A 82 1.53 -16.28 0.34
CA GLN A 82 1.92 -17.26 -0.67
C GLN A 82 2.67 -18.42 -0.04
N ASN A 83 3.59 -18.14 0.88
CA ASN A 83 4.35 -19.17 1.59
C ASN A 83 3.43 -20.08 2.41
N LYS A 84 2.46 -19.52 3.14
CA LYS A 84 1.45 -20.29 3.89
C LYS A 84 0.61 -21.19 2.99
N LYS A 85 0.19 -20.71 1.82
CA LYS A 85 -0.55 -21.52 0.83
C LYS A 85 0.30 -22.68 0.32
N ARG A 86 1.58 -22.43 0.05
CA ARG A 86 2.53 -23.46 -0.41
C ARG A 86 2.73 -24.55 0.64
N THR A 87 2.96 -24.20 1.90
CA THR A 87 3.15 -25.19 2.98
C THR A 87 1.88 -26.00 3.24
N LEU A 88 0.70 -25.37 3.22
CA LEU A 88 -0.57 -26.08 3.38
C LEU A 88 -0.80 -27.12 2.27
N ASN A 89 -0.49 -26.75 1.02
CA ASN A 89 -0.64 -27.66 -0.13
C ASN A 89 0.33 -28.85 -0.06
N ASN A 90 1.54 -28.66 0.47
CA ASN A 90 2.51 -29.74 0.63
C ASN A 90 2.14 -30.73 1.74
N ARG A 91 1.37 -30.31 2.78
CA ARG A 91 0.89 -31.20 3.86
C ARG A 91 -0.31 -32.06 3.46
N LYS A 92 -0.98 -31.74 2.35
CA LYS A 92 -2.12 -32.48 1.82
C LYS A 92 -1.73 -33.54 0.77
N ARG A 93 -0.44 -33.63 0.44
CA ARG A 93 0.15 -34.67 -0.39
C ARG A 93 0.82 -35.69 0.52
#